data_AF-A0A803PHA5-F1
#
_entry.id   AF-A0A803PHA5-F1
#
_cell.length_a   1.000
_cell.length_b   1.000
_cell.length_c   1.000
_cell.angle_alpha   90.00
_cell.angle_beta   90.00
_cell.angle_gamma   90.00
#
_symmetry.space_group_name_H-M   'P 1'
#
loop_
_entity.id
_entity.type
_entity.pdbx_description
1 polymer ?
#
loop_
_entity_poly.entity_id
_entity_poly.type
_entity_poly.pdbx_seq_one_letter_code
_entity_poly.pdbx_strand_id
1 'polypeptide(L)'
;MVSTIIQGHILDGFVDGTRPFPPEFIPAETTDGQPEVMGCATLAALVRALENQFGAHSGAKMDEYRTLIQTTRKGMTPMTEYLKQKKMWADMLALAGNPYPEAHLVSNVTSSLGIEYLSIVVQVEEKPNISWHELQDLVLSFNNKLEDIVGFKWQHQIL
;
A
#
# COMPACT_ATOMS: atom_id res chain seq x y z
N MET A 1 30.90 14.45 8.68
CA MET A 1 29.81 13.85 9.46
C MET A 1 28.98 13.01 8.52
N VAL A 2 29.04 11.69 8.64
CA VAL A 2 28.17 10.79 7.87
C VAL A 2 27.44 9.94 8.91
N SER A 3 26.19 10.29 9.20
CA SER A 3 25.30 9.44 9.98
C SER A 3 24.60 8.50 9.01
N THR A 4 25.02 7.24 9.02
CA THR A 4 24.30 6.16 8.35
C THR A 4 23.11 5.80 9.24
N ILE A 5 21.93 6.30 8.90
CA ILE A 5 20.67 5.96 9.58
C ILE A 5 20.23 4.60 9.07
N ILE A 6 20.74 3.52 9.67
CA ILE A 6 20.07 2.22 9.63
C ILE A 6 19.51 2.01 11.03
N GLN A 7 18.28 2.46 11.24
CA GLN A 7 17.55 2.26 12.48
C GLN A 7 16.97 0.83 12.49
N GLY A 8 17.85 -0.15 12.49
CA GLY A 8 17.51 -1.54 12.76
C GLY A 8 17.40 -1.71 14.27
N HIS A 9 16.19 -1.95 14.76
CA HIS A 9 16.00 -2.33 16.16
C HIS A 9 16.92 -3.52 16.45
N ILE A 10 17.73 -3.45 17.51
CA ILE A 10 18.63 -4.51 18.04
C ILE A 10 20.10 -4.50 17.53
N LEU A 11 20.47 -3.70 16.51
CA LEU A 11 21.84 -3.73 15.95
C LEU A 11 22.82 -2.68 16.49
N ASP A 12 22.34 -1.64 17.16
CA ASP A 12 23.13 -0.47 17.59
C ASP A 12 24.33 -0.84 18.48
N GLY A 13 24.13 -1.75 19.44
CA GLY A 13 25.17 -2.17 20.39
C GLY A 13 26.25 -3.11 19.81
N PHE A 14 26.09 -3.63 18.59
CA PHE A 14 27.12 -4.43 17.91
C PHE A 14 28.07 -3.56 17.07
N VAL A 15 27.60 -2.38 16.62
CA VAL A 15 28.41 -1.46 15.82
C VAL A 15 29.35 -0.64 16.72
N ASP A 16 28.93 -0.31 17.94
CA ASP A 16 29.72 0.45 18.93
C ASP A 16 30.68 -0.41 19.78
N GLY A 17 30.72 -1.73 19.56
CA GLY A 17 31.65 -2.65 20.24
C GLY A 17 31.38 -2.86 21.75
N THR A 18 30.25 -2.37 22.27
CA THR A 18 29.86 -2.52 23.68
C THR A 18 29.24 -3.88 24.00
N ARG A 19 28.90 -4.69 23.00
CA ARG A 19 28.42 -6.06 23.17
C ARG A 19 29.42 -7.07 22.61
N PRO A 20 29.77 -8.14 23.37
CA PRO A 20 30.57 -9.23 22.81
C PRO A 20 29.82 -9.88 21.64
N PHE A 21 30.60 -10.36 20.66
CA PHE A 21 30.09 -11.08 19.48
C PHE A 21 29.11 -12.17 19.92
N PRO A 22 27.91 -12.24 19.32
CA PRO A 22 26.90 -13.16 19.80
C PRO A 22 27.41 -14.60 19.59
N PRO A 23 27.27 -15.48 20.59
CA PRO A 23 27.68 -16.87 20.47
C PRO A 23 26.94 -17.55 19.30
N GLU A 24 27.69 -18.35 18.53
CA GLU A 24 27.25 -18.96 17.26
C GLU A 24 26.02 -19.88 17.41
N PHE A 25 25.70 -20.31 18.63
CA PHE A 25 24.56 -21.17 18.92
C PHE A 25 23.78 -20.67 20.15
N ILE A 26 22.47 -20.52 20.00
CA ILE A 26 21.54 -20.19 21.07
C ILE A 26 21.35 -21.44 21.94
N PRO A 27 21.73 -21.44 23.24
CA PRO A 27 21.27 -22.46 24.17
C PRO A 27 19.77 -22.27 24.36
N ALA A 28 19.01 -23.35 24.22
CA ALA A 28 17.56 -23.34 24.31
C ALA A 28 17.09 -22.89 25.69
N GLU A 29 16.86 -21.59 25.88
CA GLU A 29 16.23 -21.04 27.07
C GLU A 29 15.14 -20.05 26.65
N THR A 30 13.93 -20.54 26.86
CA THR A 30 12.61 -19.97 26.55
C THR A 30 12.49 -18.51 26.96
N THR A 31 12.13 -17.64 26.00
CA THR A 31 11.58 -16.31 26.30
C THR A 31 10.36 -16.05 25.43
N ASP A 32 9.22 -15.87 26.09
CA ASP A 32 7.90 -15.63 25.52
C ASP A 32 7.90 -14.46 24.52
N GLY A 33 7.54 -14.74 23.27
CA GLY A 33 7.24 -13.70 22.27
C GLY A 33 7.76 -13.91 20.86
N GLN A 34 8.53 -14.98 20.58
CA GLN A 34 8.89 -15.37 19.22
C GLN A 34 8.02 -16.55 18.76
N PRO A 35 7.71 -16.68 17.46
CA PRO A 35 7.06 -17.88 16.95
C PRO A 35 8.01 -19.06 17.21
N GLU A 36 7.71 -19.82 18.26
CA GLU A 36 8.38 -21.08 18.55
C GLU A 36 8.17 -22.01 17.36
N VAL A 37 9.18 -22.15 16.52
CA VAL A 37 9.28 -23.27 15.58
C VAL A 37 9.72 -24.50 16.39
N MET A 38 8.82 -24.98 17.23
CA MET A 38 9.03 -26.15 18.08
C MET A 38 9.04 -27.40 17.17
N GLY A 39 10.22 -27.99 16.96
CA GLY A 39 10.35 -29.35 16.41
C GLY A 39 11.12 -29.56 15.10
N CYS A 40 11.88 -28.59 14.60
CA CYS A 40 12.66 -28.77 13.36
C CYS A 40 14.13 -29.10 13.64
N ALA A 41 14.51 -30.38 13.58
CA ALA A 41 15.88 -30.87 13.83
C ALA A 41 16.92 -30.51 12.74
N THR A 42 16.57 -29.66 11.77
CA THR A 42 17.46 -29.32 10.64
C THR A 42 17.23 -27.88 10.20
N LEU A 43 18.32 -27.14 9.95
CA LEU A 43 18.29 -25.75 9.47
C LEU A 43 17.40 -25.56 8.23
N ALA A 44 17.40 -26.53 7.31
CA ALA A 44 16.53 -26.52 6.14
C ALA A 44 15.04 -26.57 6.48
N ALA A 45 14.65 -27.28 7.55
CA ALA A 45 13.26 -27.34 7.99
C ALA A 45 12.83 -26.05 8.71
N LEU A 46 13.73 -25.45 9.49
CA LEU A 46 13.51 -24.12 10.08
C LEU A 46 13.35 -23.05 9.00
N VAL A 47 14.26 -23.00 8.03
CA VAL A 47 14.20 -22.05 6.91
C VAL A 47 12.91 -22.25 6.10
N ARG A 48 12.52 -23.50 5.81
CA ARG A 48 11.24 -23.76 5.14
C ARG A 48 10.01 -23.38 5.97
N ALA A 49 10.04 -23.61 7.29
CA ALA A 49 8.95 -23.19 8.18
C ALA A 49 8.84 -21.66 8.23
N LEU A 50 9.98 -20.96 8.28
CA LEU A 50 10.08 -19.51 8.23
C LEU A 50 9.59 -18.99 6.86
N GLU A 51 10.09 -19.51 5.75
CA GLU A 51 9.65 -19.19 4.40
C GLU A 51 8.14 -19.42 4.23
N ASN A 52 7.59 -20.48 4.83
CA ASN A 52 6.16 -20.74 4.78
C ASN A 52 5.37 -19.74 5.62
N GLN A 53 5.83 -19.40 6.82
CA GLN A 53 5.14 -18.45 7.70
C GLN A 53 5.23 -17.01 7.16
N PHE A 54 6.41 -16.58 6.70
CA PHE A 54 6.64 -15.27 6.11
C PHE A 54 6.08 -15.17 4.69
N GLY A 55 6.14 -16.26 3.90
CA GLY A 55 5.53 -16.35 2.58
C GLY A 55 4.01 -16.28 2.66
N ALA A 56 3.39 -17.01 3.59
CA ALA A 56 1.95 -16.92 3.85
C ALA A 56 1.55 -15.52 4.32
N HIS A 57 2.34 -14.91 5.22
CA HIS A 57 2.08 -13.55 5.68
C HIS A 57 2.21 -12.50 4.56
N SER A 58 3.25 -12.62 3.71
CA SER A 58 3.44 -11.75 2.55
C SER A 58 2.32 -11.92 1.52
N GLY A 59 1.92 -13.16 1.26
CA GLY A 59 0.79 -13.50 0.39
C GLY A 59 -0.51 -12.86 0.87
N ALA A 60 -0.86 -13.08 2.14
CA ALA A 60 -2.06 -12.52 2.74
C ALA A 60 -2.09 -10.99 2.68
N LYS A 61 -0.95 -10.32 2.88
CA LYS A 61 -0.85 -8.86 2.80
C LYS A 61 -0.99 -8.33 1.37
N MET A 62 -0.50 -9.06 0.37
CA MET A 62 -0.75 -8.73 -1.04
C MET A 62 -2.23 -8.88 -1.40
N ASP A 63 -2.87 -9.96 -0.93
CA ASP A 63 -4.30 -10.17 -1.15
C ASP A 63 -5.15 -9.12 -0.42
N GLU A 64 -4.72 -8.68 0.76
CA GLU A 64 -5.31 -7.56 1.49
C GLU A 64 -5.24 -6.27 0.66
N TYR A 65 -4.06 -5.90 0.13
CA TYR A 65 -3.93 -4.72 -0.73
C TYR A 65 -4.81 -4.79 -1.98
N ARG A 66 -4.90 -5.97 -2.61
CA ARG A 66 -5.81 -6.17 -3.74
C ARG A 66 -7.26 -5.96 -3.35
N THR A 67 -7.66 -6.49 -2.19
CA THR A 67 -9.01 -6.32 -1.65
C THR A 67 -9.30 -4.86 -1.32
N LEU A 68 -8.34 -4.14 -0.73
CA LEU A 68 -8.44 -2.70 -0.45
C LEU A 68 -8.62 -1.89 -1.74
N ILE A 69 -7.82 -2.16 -2.78
CA ILE A 69 -8.01 -1.55 -4.09
C ILE A 69 -9.45 -1.80 -4.58
N GLN A 70 -9.97 -3.02 -4.49
CA GLN A 70 -11.30 -3.35 -5.00
C GLN A 70 -12.47 -2.76 -4.20
N THR A 71 -12.35 -2.70 -2.87
CA THR A 71 -13.44 -2.37 -1.97
C THR A 71 -13.49 -0.89 -1.60
N THR A 72 -12.35 -0.18 -1.61
CA THR A 72 -12.30 1.23 -1.25
C THR A 72 -12.99 2.08 -2.29
N ARG A 73 -14.11 2.68 -1.88
CA ARG A 73 -14.83 3.74 -2.59
C ARG A 73 -14.35 5.10 -2.11
N LYS A 74 -14.48 6.14 -2.96
CA LYS A 74 -14.11 7.52 -2.62
C LYS A 74 -14.72 7.96 -1.29
N GLY A 75 -16.01 7.68 -1.08
CA GLY A 75 -16.73 8.05 0.14
C GLY A 75 -16.65 9.55 0.41
N MET A 76 -16.34 9.92 1.66
CA MET A 76 -16.15 11.32 2.09
C MET A 76 -14.69 11.80 2.02
N THR A 77 -13.77 10.95 1.57
CA THR A 77 -12.34 11.26 1.53
C THR A 77 -12.08 12.27 0.40
N PRO A 78 -11.19 13.27 0.60
CA PRO A 78 -10.79 14.16 -0.49
C PRO A 78 -10.20 13.36 -1.65
N MET A 79 -10.51 13.78 -2.88
CA MET A 79 -10.18 13.04 -4.10
C MET A 79 -8.67 12.77 -4.24
N THR A 80 -7.84 13.75 -3.86
CA THR A 80 -6.38 13.66 -3.89
C THR A 80 -5.86 12.54 -3.00
N GLU A 81 -6.36 12.46 -1.77
CA GLU A 81 -5.95 11.46 -0.79
C GLU A 81 -6.42 10.06 -1.21
N TYR A 82 -7.64 9.95 -1.72
CA TYR A 82 -8.17 8.70 -2.25
C TYR A 82 -7.33 8.14 -3.42
N LEU A 83 -6.98 8.98 -4.40
CA LEU A 83 -6.13 8.56 -5.52
C LEU A 83 -4.72 8.17 -5.06
N LYS A 84 -4.17 8.91 -4.09
CA LYS A 84 -2.86 8.62 -3.50
C LYS A 84 -2.84 7.27 -2.78
N GLN A 85 -3.87 6.96 -2.00
CA GLN A 85 -3.97 5.68 -1.29
C GLN A 85 -4.05 4.50 -2.26
N LYS A 86 -4.87 4.58 -3.30
CA LYS A 86 -4.94 3.53 -4.32
C LYS A 86 -3.62 3.31 -5.05
N LYS A 87 -2.90 4.40 -5.40
CA LYS A 87 -1.59 4.31 -6.02
C LYS A 87 -0.56 3.68 -5.08
N MET A 88 -0.57 4.07 -3.80
CA MET A 88 0.30 3.50 -2.77
C MET A 88 0.12 1.98 -2.66
N TRP A 89 -1.11 1.45 -2.63
CA TRP A 89 -1.33 0.00 -2.60
C TRP A 89 -0.84 -0.70 -3.87
N ALA A 90 -1.07 -0.10 -5.05
CA ALA A 90 -0.55 -0.63 -6.30
C ALA A 90 1.00 -0.65 -6.32
N ASP A 91 1.64 0.36 -5.74
CA ASP A 91 3.10 0.44 -5.62
C ASP A 91 3.63 -0.60 -4.62
N MET A 92 2.95 -0.81 -3.49
CA MET A 92 3.31 -1.88 -2.53
C MET A 92 3.20 -3.26 -3.16
N LEU A 93 2.21 -3.48 -4.02
CA LEU A 93 2.06 -4.71 -4.81
C LEU A 93 3.19 -4.87 -5.84
N ALA A 94 3.58 -3.78 -6.52
CA ALA A 94 4.71 -3.78 -7.44
C ALA A 94 6.05 -4.08 -6.73
N LEU A 95 6.27 -3.47 -5.56
CA LEU A 95 7.43 -3.72 -4.70
C LEU A 95 7.49 -5.16 -4.20
N ALA A 96 6.35 -5.79 -3.94
CA ALA A 96 6.23 -7.18 -3.52
C ALA A 96 6.40 -8.19 -4.68
N GLY A 97 6.66 -7.72 -5.92
CA GLY A 97 6.84 -8.55 -7.10
C GLY A 97 5.53 -9.02 -7.74
N ASN A 98 4.37 -8.51 -7.31
CA ASN A 98 3.07 -8.78 -7.91
C ASN A 98 2.43 -7.48 -8.42
N PRO A 99 2.96 -6.87 -9.50
CA PRO A 99 2.48 -5.58 -9.97
C PRO A 99 1.01 -5.63 -10.37
N TYR A 100 0.25 -4.66 -9.87
CA TYR A 100 -1.16 -4.51 -10.23
C TYR A 100 -1.26 -3.79 -11.59
N PRO A 101 -1.92 -4.35 -12.62
CA PRO A 101 -1.94 -3.72 -13.93
C PRO A 101 -2.65 -2.37 -13.90
N GLU A 102 -2.03 -1.36 -14.52
CA GLU A 102 -2.52 0.01 -14.50
C GLU A 102 -3.94 0.13 -15.09
N ALA A 103 -4.25 -0.61 -16.15
CA ALA A 103 -5.60 -0.66 -16.73
C ALA A 103 -6.67 -1.11 -15.73
N HIS A 104 -6.35 -2.09 -14.86
CA HIS A 104 -7.26 -2.51 -13.80
C HIS A 104 -7.38 -1.46 -12.71
N LEU A 105 -6.31 -0.71 -12.43
CA LEU A 105 -6.33 0.36 -11.43
C LEU A 105 -7.22 1.52 -11.89
N VAL A 106 -7.07 1.92 -13.14
CA VAL A 106 -7.90 2.93 -13.81
C VAL A 106 -9.36 2.48 -13.79
N SER A 107 -9.67 1.28 -14.27
CA SER A 107 -11.03 0.74 -14.29
C SER A 107 -11.65 0.63 -12.89
N ASN A 108 -10.85 0.26 -11.89
CA ASN A 108 -11.33 0.19 -10.51
C ASN A 108 -11.65 1.59 -9.96
N VAL A 109 -10.80 2.59 -10.22
CA VAL A 109 -11.07 3.97 -9.83
C VAL A 109 -12.33 4.47 -10.49
N THR A 110 -12.46 4.38 -11.82
CA THR A 110 -13.64 4.88 -12.53
C THR A 110 -14.94 4.23 -12.04
N SER A 111 -14.92 2.93 -11.74
CA SER A 111 -16.08 2.19 -11.22
C SER A 111 -16.44 2.54 -9.77
N SER A 112 -15.49 3.07 -9.00
CA SER A 112 -15.69 3.38 -7.57
C SER A 112 -15.86 4.88 -7.30
N LEU A 113 -15.87 5.70 -8.36
CA LEU A 113 -16.33 7.08 -8.33
C LEU A 113 -17.86 7.17 -8.25
N GLY A 114 -18.36 8.26 -7.66
CA GLY A 114 -19.79 8.55 -7.58
C GLY A 114 -20.39 8.98 -8.91
N ILE A 115 -21.73 9.01 -8.99
CA ILE A 115 -22.48 9.38 -10.21
C ILE A 115 -22.14 10.78 -10.74
N GLU A 116 -21.65 11.67 -9.86
CA GLU A 116 -21.22 13.01 -10.21
C GLU A 116 -20.02 13.02 -11.20
N TYR A 117 -19.24 11.94 -11.26
CA TYR A 117 -18.08 11.80 -12.13
C TYR A 117 -18.36 11.03 -13.43
N LEU A 118 -19.60 10.66 -13.73
CA LEU A 118 -19.95 9.84 -14.92
C LEU A 118 -19.44 10.45 -16.23
N SER A 119 -19.46 11.79 -16.36
CA SER A 119 -18.92 12.49 -17.54
C SER A 119 -17.43 12.23 -17.77
N ILE A 120 -16.66 12.09 -16.69
CA ILE A 120 -15.23 11.74 -16.76
C ILE A 120 -15.05 10.24 -17.02
N VAL A 121 -15.87 9.39 -16.40
CA VAL A 121 -15.83 7.94 -16.62
C VAL A 121 -16.02 7.61 -18.10
N VAL A 122 -17.02 8.21 -18.76
CA VAL A 122 -17.25 8.02 -20.20
C VAL A 122 -16.05 8.48 -21.04
N GLN A 123 -15.47 9.65 -20.74
CA GLN A 123 -14.28 10.14 -21.46
C GLN A 123 -13.04 9.27 -21.27
N VAL A 124 -12.95 8.58 -20.14
CA VAL A 124 -11.88 7.60 -19.87
C VAL A 124 -12.15 6.31 -20.63
N GLU A 125 -13.38 5.81 -20.65
CA GLU A 125 -13.76 4.59 -21.39
C GLU A 125 -13.57 4.72 -22.90
N GLU A 126 -13.74 5.93 -23.46
CA GLU A 126 -13.46 6.21 -24.87
C GLU A 126 -11.95 6.15 -25.22
N LYS A 127 -11.06 6.24 -24.22
CA LYS A 127 -9.60 6.23 -24.41
C LYS A 127 -9.01 4.87 -24.01
N PRO A 128 -8.60 4.02 -24.98
CA PRO A 128 -8.15 2.66 -24.67
C PRO A 128 -6.82 2.58 -23.89
N ASN A 129 -5.99 3.64 -23.92
CA ASN A 129 -4.64 3.65 -23.33
C ASN A 129 -4.42 4.87 -22.42
N ILE A 130 -5.40 5.25 -21.59
CA ILE A 130 -5.17 6.34 -20.63
C ILE A 130 -4.13 5.90 -19.59
N SER A 131 -3.12 6.75 -19.36
CA SER A 131 -2.17 6.53 -18.27
C SER A 131 -2.78 6.90 -16.92
N TRP A 132 -2.25 6.33 -15.85
CA TRP A 132 -2.64 6.69 -14.49
C TRP A 132 -2.50 8.19 -14.22
N HIS A 133 -1.45 8.81 -14.73
CA HIS A 133 -1.20 10.24 -14.57
C HIS A 133 -2.27 11.10 -15.25
N GLU A 134 -2.65 10.76 -16.49
CA GLU A 134 -3.71 11.46 -17.21
C GLU A 134 -5.06 11.31 -16.52
N LEU A 135 -5.37 10.12 -16.00
CA LEU A 135 -6.58 9.90 -15.22
C LEU A 135 -6.59 10.75 -13.94
N GLN A 136 -5.47 10.83 -13.22
CA GLN A 136 -5.38 11.67 -12.03
C GLN A 136 -5.64 13.14 -12.35
N ASP A 137 -5.01 13.68 -13.40
CA ASP A 137 -5.20 15.07 -13.81
C ASP A 137 -6.65 15.36 -14.21
N LEU A 138 -7.27 14.46 -14.99
CA LEU A 138 -8.65 14.58 -15.44
C LEU A 138 -9.64 14.55 -14.26
N VAL A 139 -9.47 13.62 -13.33
CA VAL A 139 -10.34 13.49 -12.15
C VAL A 139 -10.17 14.68 -11.21
N LEU A 140 -8.95 15.17 -11.00
CA LEU A 140 -8.68 16.32 -10.13
C LEU A 140 -9.17 17.64 -10.73
N SER A 141 -8.93 17.87 -12.02
CA SER A 141 -9.43 19.06 -12.72
C SER A 141 -10.95 19.13 -12.70
N PHE A 142 -11.63 18.00 -12.84
CA PHE A 142 -13.09 17.92 -12.69
C PHE A 142 -13.53 18.13 -11.24
N ASN A 143 -12.82 17.56 -10.26
CA ASN A 143 -13.11 17.77 -8.84
C ASN A 143 -13.07 19.27 -8.47
N ASN A 144 -12.04 19.99 -8.90
CA ASN A 144 -11.93 21.43 -8.66
C ASN A 144 -13.10 22.20 -9.27
N LYS A 145 -13.52 21.84 -10.50
CA LYS A 145 -14.70 22.45 -11.14
C LYS A 145 -15.99 22.16 -10.37
N LEU A 146 -16.15 20.96 -9.81
CA LEU A 146 -17.31 20.64 -8.97
C LEU A 146 -17.31 21.48 -7.69
N GLU A 147 -16.15 21.63 -7.04
CA GLU A 147 -16.01 22.44 -5.83
C GLU A 147 -16.34 23.92 -6.11
N ASP A 148 -15.89 24.47 -7.24
CA ASP A 148 -16.26 25.82 -7.67
C ASP A 148 -17.77 25.97 -7.84
N ILE A 149 -18.42 25.06 -8.58
CA ILE A 149 -19.87 25.10 -8.83
C ILE A 149 -20.66 25.00 -7.53
N VAL A 150 -20.25 24.12 -6.61
CA VAL A 150 -20.89 23.97 -5.30
C VAL A 150 -20.69 25.24 -4.46
N GLY A 151 -19.49 25.83 -4.49
CA GLY A 151 -19.19 27.11 -3.84
C GLY A 151 -20.07 28.25 -4.33
N PHE A 152 -20.27 28.37 -5.65
CA PHE A 152 -21.17 29.36 -6.24
C PHE A 152 -22.64 29.17 -5.80
N LYS A 153 -23.09 27.93 -5.66
CA LYS A 153 -24.48 27.62 -5.26
C LYS A 153 -24.80 28.10 -3.83
N TRP A 154 -23.86 28.02 -2.91
CA TRP A 154 -24.05 28.50 -1.53
C TRP A 154 -24.01 30.03 -1.41
N GLN A 155 -23.32 30.73 -2.32
CA GLN A 155 -23.33 32.20 -2.32
C GLN A 155 -24.65 32.79 -2.82
N HIS A 156 -25.33 32.12 -3.76
CA HIS A 156 -26.60 32.58 -4.31
C HIS A 156 -27.84 32.18 -3.48
N GLN A 157 -27.70 31.31 -2.47
CA GLN A 157 -28.81 30.85 -1.65
C GLN A 157 -28.90 31.55 -0.27
N ILE A 158 -27.99 32.48 0.03
CA ILE A 158 -27.94 33.27 1.28
C ILE A 158 -28.38 34.75 1.04
N LEU A 159 -28.87 35.08 -0.16
CA LEU A 159 -29.50 36.35 -0.51
C LEU A 159 -30.97 36.12 -0.88
#